data_AF-A0A964Z6E1-F1
#
_entry.id   AF-A0A964Z6E1-F1
#
_cell.length_a   1.000
_cell.length_b   1.000
_cell.length_c   1.000
_cell.angle_alpha   90.00
_cell.angle_beta   90.00
_cell.angle_gamma   90.00
#
_symmetry.space_group_name_H-M   'P 1'
#
loop_
_entity.id
_entity.type
_entity.pdbx_description
1 polymer ?
#
loop_
_entity_poly.entity_id
_entity_poly.type
_entity_poly.pdbx_seq_one_letter_code
_entity_poly.pdbx_strand_id
1 'polypeptide(L)'
;MNTEDLTTESLVDAEFDLTQADSEEEFIDRPWLRPGKWYVVHSQSGYEKKAEQAMRARVQSMHLEHKVYEIVIPMEDVVEFKNGRKQTVQKKMFPGYILVRCELDDDSWLCIRQTPGITGFVGQNQRGQRPTPLSKKEVQH
;
A
#
# COMPACT_ATOMS: atom_id res chain seq x y z
N MET A 1 -49.84 4.14 66.71
CA MET A 1 -49.44 5.31 65.88
C MET A 1 -48.21 4.85 65.11
N ASN A 2 -48.16 4.70 63.79
CA ASN A 2 -49.05 4.85 62.63
C ASN A 2 -48.42 3.90 61.56
N THR A 3 -49.14 2.94 61.00
CA THR A 3 -49.80 2.95 59.67
C THR A 3 -48.92 2.42 58.54
N GLU A 4 -49.43 1.36 57.90
CA GLU A 4 -49.00 0.65 56.69
C GLU A 4 -49.21 1.46 55.39
N ASP A 5 -48.86 0.83 54.26
CA ASP A 5 -49.28 1.07 52.84
C ASP A 5 -48.17 1.65 51.93
N LEU A 6 -47.46 0.84 51.11
CA LEU A 6 -47.79 0.26 49.78
C LEU A 6 -47.73 1.25 48.60
N THR A 7 -46.73 1.01 47.74
CA THR A 7 -46.64 1.11 46.26
C THR A 7 -47.46 2.15 45.48
N THR A 8 -46.80 2.91 44.59
CA THR A 8 -47.15 3.03 43.15
C THR A 8 -45.98 3.64 42.33
N GLU A 9 -45.51 2.86 41.37
CA GLU A 9 -44.98 3.13 40.02
C GLU A 9 -44.57 4.56 39.59
N SER A 10 -43.40 4.68 38.93
CA SER A 10 -43.35 5.09 37.51
C SER A 10 -41.92 5.01 36.92
N LEU A 11 -41.83 4.37 35.76
CA LEU A 11 -40.71 4.20 34.85
C LEU A 11 -40.27 5.53 34.21
N VAL A 12 -38.97 5.81 34.13
CA VAL A 12 -38.20 6.57 33.11
C VAL A 12 -36.75 6.65 33.62
N ASP A 13 -35.66 6.34 32.94
CA ASP A 13 -35.35 5.84 31.62
C ASP A 13 -34.11 4.96 31.83
N ALA A 14 -34.14 3.73 31.31
CA ALA A 14 -32.92 2.98 31.10
C ALA A 14 -32.17 3.67 29.96
N GLU A 15 -31.35 4.67 30.29
CA GLU A 15 -30.24 5.05 29.42
C GLU A 15 -29.26 3.88 29.42
N PHE A 16 -29.57 2.92 28.55
CA PHE A 16 -28.61 1.98 28.02
C PHE A 16 -27.59 2.81 27.26
N ASP A 17 -26.56 3.24 27.99
CA ASP A 17 -25.43 3.99 27.46
C ASP A 17 -24.72 3.10 26.42
N LEU A 18 -25.13 3.31 25.17
CA LEU A 18 -24.66 2.62 23.98
C LEU A 18 -23.27 3.09 23.54
N THR A 19 -22.57 3.88 24.35
CA THR A 19 -21.42 4.66 23.85
C THR A 19 -20.04 4.15 24.22
N GLN A 20 -19.90 2.97 24.82
CA GLN A 20 -18.57 2.36 25.02
C GLN A 20 -18.48 0.94 24.48
N ALA A 21 -18.75 0.80 23.18
CA ALA A 21 -17.95 -0.09 22.36
C ALA A 21 -16.80 0.76 21.79
N ASP A 22 -15.74 0.94 22.58
CA ASP A 22 -14.39 1.23 22.08
C ASP A 22 -13.93 0.01 21.26
N SER A 23 -14.60 -0.25 20.14
CA SER A 23 -13.94 -0.85 19.00
C SER A 23 -13.15 0.29 18.41
N GLU A 24 -11.90 0.45 18.89
CA GLU A 24 -10.83 1.06 18.12
C GLU A 24 -10.90 0.40 16.74
N GLU A 25 -11.60 1.04 15.79
CA GLU A 25 -11.47 0.72 14.39
C GLU A 25 -10.02 1.07 14.08
N GLU A 26 -9.13 0.10 14.31
CA GLU A 26 -7.76 0.15 13.85
C GLU A 26 -7.89 0.58 12.39
N PHE A 27 -7.35 1.75 12.08
CA PHE A 27 -7.42 2.33 10.76
C PHE A 27 -6.65 1.37 9.85
N ILE A 28 -7.34 0.34 9.34
CA ILE A 28 -6.75 -0.64 8.44
C ILE A 28 -6.35 0.19 7.25
N ASP A 29 -5.05 0.43 7.12
CA ASP A 29 -4.50 1.10 5.97
C ASP A 29 -4.76 0.18 4.78
N ARG A 30 -5.84 0.47 4.06
CA ARG A 30 -6.34 -0.33 2.95
C ARG A 30 -5.75 0.26 1.66
N PRO A 31 -4.59 -0.22 1.18
CA PRO A 31 -3.93 0.35 0.00
C PRO A 31 -4.79 0.27 -1.28
N TRP A 32 -5.80 -0.60 -1.30
CA TRP A 32 -6.77 -0.75 -2.40
C TRP A 32 -7.92 0.29 -2.43
N LEU A 33 -8.10 1.07 -1.35
CA LEU A 33 -9.04 2.20 -1.31
C LEU A 33 -8.37 3.53 -1.73
N ARG A 34 -7.03 3.56 -1.76
CA ARG A 34 -6.28 4.74 -2.19
C ARG A 34 -6.46 4.97 -3.70
N PRO A 35 -6.41 6.23 -4.16
CA PRO A 35 -6.46 6.54 -5.59
C PRO A 35 -5.26 5.95 -6.34
N GLY A 36 -5.43 5.74 -7.64
CA GLY A 36 -4.45 5.11 -8.52
C GLY A 36 -4.59 3.60 -8.64
N LYS A 37 -3.87 3.04 -9.60
CA LYS A 37 -3.82 1.60 -9.86
C LYS A 37 -2.40 1.11 -9.63
N TRP A 38 -2.29 -0.15 -9.21
CA TRP A 38 -0.99 -0.78 -9.05
C TRP A 38 -0.51 -1.34 -10.38
N TYR A 39 0.74 -1.06 -10.69
CA TYR A 39 1.44 -1.55 -11.86
C TYR A 39 2.73 -2.21 -11.41
N VAL A 40 3.13 -3.24 -12.13
CA VAL A 40 4.41 -3.91 -11.89
C VAL A 40 5.38 -3.53 -12.99
N VAL A 41 6.56 -3.10 -12.57
CA VAL A 41 7.65 -2.67 -13.41
C VAL A 41 8.82 -3.61 -13.22
N HIS A 42 9.39 -4.08 -14.33
CA HIS A 42 10.59 -4.89 -14.31
C HIS A 42 11.83 -3.99 -14.37
N SER A 43 12.70 -4.15 -13.39
CA SER A 43 13.97 -3.44 -13.22
C SER A 43 15.14 -4.42 -13.38
N GLN A 44 16.32 -3.89 -13.69
CA GLN A 44 17.53 -4.70 -13.66
C GLN A 44 17.82 -5.18 -12.22
N SER A 45 17.99 -6.50 -12.06
CA SER A 45 18.30 -7.12 -10.76
C SER A 45 19.57 -6.52 -10.14
N GLY A 46 19.51 -6.19 -8.85
CA GLY A 46 20.62 -5.58 -8.12
C GLY A 46 20.65 -4.04 -8.17
N TYR A 47 19.90 -3.43 -9.07
CA TYR A 47 19.78 -1.97 -9.19
C TYR A 47 18.42 -1.43 -8.74
N GLU A 48 17.52 -2.23 -8.16
CA GLU A 48 16.15 -1.79 -7.86
C GLU A 48 16.11 -0.57 -6.93
N LYS A 49 16.96 -0.54 -5.87
CA LYS A 49 17.05 0.64 -4.98
C LYS A 49 17.46 1.91 -5.73
N LYS A 50 18.36 1.79 -6.71
CA LYS A 50 18.78 2.91 -7.56
C LYS A 50 17.68 3.30 -8.55
N ALA A 51 16.98 2.32 -9.12
CA ALA A 51 15.87 2.54 -10.03
C ALA A 51 14.69 3.23 -9.33
N GLU A 52 14.38 2.86 -8.08
CA GLU A 52 13.37 3.53 -7.24
C GLU A 52 13.74 5.01 -7.03
N GLN A 53 14.99 5.29 -6.62
CA GLN A 53 15.47 6.66 -6.42
C GLN A 53 15.45 7.48 -7.71
N ALA A 54 15.89 6.89 -8.83
CA ALA A 54 15.86 7.54 -10.13
C ALA A 54 14.42 7.83 -10.57
N MET A 55 13.50 6.90 -10.35
CA MET A 55 12.08 7.08 -10.67
C MET A 55 11.48 8.20 -9.82
N ARG A 56 11.73 8.20 -8.51
CA ARG A 56 11.25 9.25 -7.60
C ARG A 56 11.78 10.63 -8.02
N ALA A 57 13.08 10.74 -8.30
CA ALA A 57 13.69 11.98 -8.77
C ALA A 57 13.09 12.44 -10.11
N ARG A 58 12.80 11.52 -11.04
CA ARG A 58 12.20 11.84 -12.34
C ARG A 58 10.75 12.32 -12.20
N VAL A 59 9.96 11.65 -11.37
CA VAL A 59 8.59 12.03 -11.03
C VAL A 59 8.57 13.45 -10.46
N GLN A 60 9.47 13.76 -9.52
CA GLN A 60 9.61 15.11 -8.97
C GLN A 60 10.02 16.13 -10.02
N SER A 61 11.01 15.81 -10.86
CA SER A 61 11.49 16.73 -11.91
C SER A 61 10.41 17.09 -12.93
N MET A 62 9.49 16.15 -13.22
CA MET A 62 8.38 16.34 -14.15
C MET A 62 7.08 16.77 -13.44
N HIS A 63 7.13 17.03 -12.13
CA HIS A 63 5.97 17.39 -11.28
C HIS A 63 4.81 16.37 -11.36
N LEU A 64 5.13 15.09 -11.56
CA LEU A 64 4.16 13.98 -11.71
C LEU A 64 3.77 13.34 -10.36
N GLU A 65 4.08 13.97 -9.24
CA GLU A 65 3.79 13.46 -7.88
C GLU A 65 2.28 13.28 -7.63
N HIS A 66 1.45 14.06 -8.32
CA HIS A 66 0.00 13.93 -8.29
C HIS A 66 -0.52 12.68 -9.03
N LYS A 67 0.31 12.07 -9.90
CA LYS A 67 -0.02 10.86 -10.66
C LYS A 67 0.67 9.62 -10.11
N VAL A 68 1.92 9.74 -9.65
CA VAL A 68 2.68 8.63 -9.08
C VAL A 68 2.69 8.76 -7.57
N TYR A 69 1.89 7.93 -6.91
CA TYR A 69 1.65 8.02 -5.48
C TYR A 69 2.66 7.21 -4.67
N GLU A 70 3.05 6.03 -5.15
CA GLU A 70 3.85 5.10 -4.37
C GLU A 70 4.74 4.24 -5.25
N ILE A 71 5.96 3.99 -4.78
CA ILE A 71 6.95 3.12 -5.44
C ILE A 71 7.51 2.22 -4.33
N VAL A 72 7.33 0.92 -4.47
CA VAL A 72 7.67 -0.08 -3.45
C VAL A 72 8.48 -1.20 -4.09
N ILE A 73 9.56 -1.60 -3.43
CA ILE A 73 10.34 -2.78 -3.80
C ILE A 73 9.85 -3.94 -2.90
N PRO A 74 9.42 -5.09 -3.47
CA PRO A 74 8.98 -6.23 -2.69
C PRO A 74 10.18 -6.90 -2.02
N MET A 75 10.45 -6.49 -0.78
CA MET A 75 11.52 -7.01 0.07
C MET A 75 10.88 -7.63 1.32
N GLU A 76 11.42 -8.77 1.76
CA GLU A 76 11.04 -9.40 3.03
C GLU A 76 12.22 -9.32 4.00
N ASP A 77 11.96 -8.87 5.22
CA ASP A 77 12.93 -8.85 6.30
C ASP A 77 13.07 -10.27 6.88
N VAL A 78 14.16 -10.95 6.53
CA VAL A 78 14.50 -12.25 7.10
C VAL A 78 15.50 -12.08 8.23
N VAL A 79 15.27 -12.77 9.34
CA VAL A 79 16.20 -12.77 10.47
C VAL A 79 17.24 -13.88 10.24
N GLU A 80 18.45 -13.49 9.87
CA GLU A 80 19.57 -14.42 9.76
C GLU A 80 20.44 -14.38 11.04
N PHE A 81 20.92 -15.54 11.47
CA PHE A 81 21.90 -15.62 12.56
C PHE A 81 23.29 -15.66 11.96
N LYS A 82 23.98 -14.52 11.95
CA LYS A 82 25.37 -14.43 11.51
C LYS A 82 26.26 -14.11 12.69
N ASN A 83 27.29 -14.92 12.93
CA ASN A 83 28.26 -14.71 14.01
C ASN A 83 27.64 -14.67 15.43
N GLY A 84 26.58 -15.45 15.68
CA GLY A 84 25.92 -15.52 16.99
C GLY A 84 25.04 -14.30 17.34
N ARG A 85 24.91 -13.32 16.44
CA ARG A 85 23.98 -12.18 16.59
C ARG A 85 22.84 -12.32 15.57
N LYS A 86 21.62 -11.99 16.01
CA LYS A 86 20.46 -11.85 15.11
C LYS A 86 20.69 -10.61 14.25
N GLN A 87 20.73 -10.78 12.93
CA GLN A 87 20.78 -9.70 11.97
C GLN A 87 19.54 -9.78 11.08
N THR A 88 18.75 -8.71 11.05
CA THR A 88 17.68 -8.57 10.07
C THR A 88 18.31 -8.21 8.74
N VAL A 89 18.15 -9.09 7.75
CA VAL A 89 18.63 -8.90 6.39
C VAL A 89 17.41 -8.78 5.48
N GLN A 90 17.36 -7.74 4.67
CA GLN A 90 16.33 -7.58 3.65
C GLN A 90 16.62 -8.54 2.49
N LYS A 91 15.86 -9.62 2.38
CA LYS A 91 15.92 -10.56 1.26
C LYS A 91 14.86 -10.19 0.23
N LYS A 92 15.26 -10.14 -1.04
CA LYS A 92 14.35 -9.84 -2.14
C LYS A 92 13.55 -11.10 -2.46
N MET A 93 12.23 -11.05 -2.31
CA MET A 93 11.35 -12.15 -2.71
C MET A 93 11.30 -12.30 -4.24
N PHE A 94 11.29 -11.16 -4.94
CA PHE A 94 11.24 -11.09 -6.40
C PHE A 94 12.30 -10.13 -6.94
N PRO A 95 13.53 -10.61 -7.25
CA PRO A 95 14.57 -9.75 -7.80
C PRO A 95 14.13 -9.21 -9.16
N GLY A 96 14.32 -7.91 -9.38
CA GLY A 96 13.94 -7.22 -10.62
C GLY A 96 12.48 -6.76 -10.69
N TYR A 97 11.70 -6.84 -9.62
CA TYR A 97 10.31 -6.33 -9.61
C TYR A 97 10.17 -5.09 -8.74
N ILE A 98 9.43 -4.10 -9.24
CA ILE A 98 9.06 -2.87 -8.52
C ILE A 98 7.56 -2.67 -8.70
N LEU A 99 6.86 -2.44 -7.59
CA LEU A 99 5.44 -2.08 -7.60
C LEU A 99 5.30 -0.56 -7.61
N VAL A 100 4.47 -0.05 -8.49
CA VAL A 100 4.22 1.39 -8.63
C VAL A 100 2.72 1.62 -8.58
N ARG A 101 2.26 2.45 -7.63
CA ARG A 101 0.88 2.92 -7.58
C ARG A 101 0.79 4.26 -8.29
N CYS A 102 0.12 4.30 -9.44
CA CYS A 102 -0.04 5.54 -10.20
C CYS A 102 -1.34 5.60 -10.99
N GLU A 103 -1.68 6.80 -11.44
CA GLU A 103 -2.57 7.02 -12.58
C GLU A 103 -1.73 6.95 -13.87
N LEU A 104 -2.10 6.01 -14.73
CA LEU A 104 -1.38 5.73 -15.95
C LEU A 104 -1.91 6.60 -17.10
N ASP A 105 -1.15 7.65 -17.38
CA ASP A 105 -1.27 8.53 -18.54
C ASP A 105 -0.03 8.38 -19.43
N ASP A 106 -0.02 9.02 -20.60
CA ASP A 106 1.12 8.98 -21.51
C ASP A 106 2.41 9.58 -20.88
N ASP A 107 2.29 10.65 -20.07
CA ASP A 107 3.42 11.26 -19.36
C ASP A 107 4.00 10.37 -18.26
N SER A 108 3.15 9.81 -17.38
CA SER A 108 3.61 8.94 -16.29
C SER A 108 4.16 7.62 -16.84
N TRP A 109 3.56 7.11 -17.91
CA TRP A 109 4.06 5.95 -18.63
C TRP A 109 5.44 6.21 -19.26
N LEU A 110 5.61 7.32 -19.97
CA LEU A 110 6.88 7.68 -20.59
C LEU A 110 7.97 7.96 -19.54
N CYS A 111 7.63 8.67 -18.46
CA CYS A 111 8.52 8.96 -17.35
C CYS A 111 9.11 7.67 -16.75
N ILE A 112 8.25 6.70 -16.44
CA ILE A 112 8.67 5.40 -15.88
C ILE A 112 9.55 4.64 -16.88
N ARG A 113 9.15 4.60 -18.15
CA ARG A 113 9.88 3.86 -19.19
C ARG A 113 11.25 4.46 -19.53
N GLN A 114 11.39 5.78 -19.46
CA GLN A 114 12.66 6.47 -19.70
C GLN A 114 13.58 6.47 -18.48
N THR A 115 13.13 6.00 -17.33
CA THR A 115 13.94 5.97 -16.11
C THR A 115 15.05 4.91 -16.23
N PRO A 116 16.31 5.26 -15.95
CA PRO A 116 17.42 4.31 -16.01
C PRO A 116 17.26 3.18 -14.98
N GLY A 117 17.56 1.95 -15.40
CA GLY A 117 17.39 0.74 -14.56
C GLY A 117 16.03 0.07 -14.73
N ILE A 118 15.07 0.70 -15.39
CA ILE A 118 13.79 0.11 -15.77
C ILE A 118 13.91 -0.56 -17.14
N THR A 119 13.45 -1.80 -17.24
CA THR A 119 13.43 -2.56 -18.50
C THR A 119 12.08 -2.45 -19.21
N GLY A 120 10.99 -2.31 -18.44
CA GLY A 120 9.65 -2.12 -18.96
C GLY A 120 8.57 -2.49 -17.95
N PHE A 121 7.31 -2.34 -18.34
CA PHE A 121 6.19 -2.79 -17.52
C PHE A 121 5.88 -4.26 -17.78
N VAL A 122 5.47 -4.97 -16.73
CA VAL A 122 4.98 -6.34 -16.85
C VAL A 122 3.60 -6.32 -17.50
N GLY A 123 3.36 -7.24 -18.44
CA GLY A 123 2.12 -7.29 -19.22
C GLY A 123 2.12 -6.43 -20.49
N GLN A 124 3.24 -5.78 -20.85
CA GLN A 124 3.40 -5.21 -22.20
C GLN A 124 3.69 -6.34 -23.19
N ASN A 125 2.65 -6.89 -23.81
CA ASN A 125 2.78 -7.87 -24.90
C ASN A 125 3.33 -7.18 -26.17
N GLN A 126 4.64 -6.95 -26.23
CA GLN A 126 5.50 -6.64 -27.39
C GLN A 126 5.09 -5.56 -28.43
N ARG A 127 3.90 -4.95 -28.35
CA ARG A 127 3.35 -4.01 -29.35
C ARG A 127 3.01 -2.65 -28.76
N GLY A 128 3.85 -2.13 -27.85
CA GLY A 128 3.69 -0.77 -27.32
C GLY A 128 2.34 -0.48 -26.63
N GLN A 129 1.60 -1.52 -26.25
CA GLN A 129 0.32 -1.36 -25.56
C GLN A 129 0.54 -0.84 -24.14
N ARG A 130 -0.46 -0.09 -23.65
CA ARG A 130 -0.47 0.41 -22.27
C ARG A 130 -0.43 -0.77 -21.30
N PRO A 131 0.38 -0.71 -20.23
CA PRO A 131 0.45 -1.79 -19.26
C PRO A 131 -0.90 -2.04 -18.60
N THR A 132 -1.18 -3.32 -18.32
CA THR A 132 -2.40 -3.72 -17.62
C THR A 132 -2.17 -3.53 -16.12
N PRO A 133 -3.06 -2.83 -15.40
CA PRO A 133 -2.95 -2.70 -13.95
C PRO A 133 -3.18 -4.05 -13.27
N LEU A 134 -2.52 -4.29 -12.15
CA LEU A 134 -2.82 -5.44 -11.29
C LEU A 134 -4.25 -5.32 -10.77
N SER A 135 -4.95 -6.45 -10.75
CA SER A 135 -6.29 -6.48 -10.17
C SER A 135 -6.21 -6.28 -8.66
N LYS A 136 -7.22 -5.61 -8.08
CA LYS A 136 -7.30 -5.35 -6.63
C LYS A 136 -7.12 -6.62 -5.79
N LYS A 137 -7.56 -7.78 -6.31
CA LYS A 137 -7.40 -9.09 -5.67
C LYS A 137 -5.95 -9.59 -5.62
N GLU A 138 -5.13 -9.25 -6.62
CA GLU A 138 -3.73 -9.68 -6.69
C GLU A 138 -2.80 -8.85 -5.80
N VAL A 139 -3.22 -7.63 -5.45
CA VAL A 139 -2.49 -6.78 -4.51
C VAL A 139 -2.80 -7.15 -3.05
N GLN A 140 -3.90 -7.87 -2.81
CA GLN A 140 -4.38 -8.21 -1.47
C GLN A 140 -3.75 -9.48 -0.89
N HIS A 141 -3.14 -10.33 -1.72
CA HIS A 141 -2.55 -11.62 -1.36
C HIS A 141 -1.02 -11.55 -1.40
#